data_AF-A0A8H3A432-F1
#
_entry.id   AF-A0A8H3A432-F1
#
_cell.length_a   1.000
_cell.length_b   1.000
_cell.length_c   1.000
_cell.angle_alpha   90.00
_cell.angle_beta   90.00
_cell.angle_gamma   90.00
#
_symmetry.space_group_name_H-M   'P 1'
#
loop_
_entity.id
_entity.type
_entity.pdbx_description
1 polymer ?
#
loop_
_entity_poly.entity_id
_entity_poly.type
_entity_poly.pdbx_seq_one_letter_code
_entity_poly.pdbx_strand_id
1 'polypeptide(L)'
;MDDLLRSSSPFEDKAPQDTSNNPLDGLEIHSRPSSENGDEEEQGTDPLSNTTAENNVDENGRRRRSESEPDPEEEARISQRSFMESVMDKLNIKGPACEQGRDFADLTLEQQVMQWYCLQLSQDSRIDNLAASNFIRSEVFEVYQTHVLFRCRAALLAPWLSNYVTILQEWLLSDMLQHPEAWRMEADVTEVAEQWQQFSSEIKVRVTQIRSQNKTAMYRLRTQEADINIIAKKLAPKGMVIREHHRARLAWIMLLTTECDEKVQKGEQKTSNFWDWIGQQVLLLRTRIATDPKYQTDQARRQEFTQVFTRALARHRTKFPPSSAPPPAKPRPAWQETLEDAMKLGSVI
;
A
#
# COMPACT_ATOMS: atom_id res chain seq x y z
N MET A 1 17.91 44.83 -33.75
CA MET A 1 16.50 44.40 -33.60
C MET A 1 16.42 43.50 -32.37
N ASP A 2 16.93 43.98 -31.24
CA ASP A 2 16.36 45.03 -30.37
C ASP A 2 15.10 44.54 -29.67
N ASP A 3 15.29 44.40 -28.36
CA ASP A 3 14.37 44.82 -27.30
C ASP A 3 12.90 44.63 -27.58
N LEU A 4 12.31 43.66 -26.86
CA LEU A 4 11.03 43.86 -26.19
C LEU A 4 10.90 42.79 -25.11
N LEU A 5 10.57 43.25 -23.89
CA LEU A 5 10.17 42.50 -22.70
C LEU A 5 11.27 42.20 -21.66
N ARG A 6 11.97 43.26 -21.26
CA ARG A 6 12.39 43.45 -19.87
C ARG A 6 11.41 44.44 -19.22
N SER A 7 10.52 43.95 -18.35
CA SER A 7 9.88 44.79 -17.34
C SER A 7 9.86 44.05 -16.01
N SER A 8 10.80 44.45 -15.17
CA SER A 8 10.94 44.15 -13.75
C SER A 8 9.75 44.70 -12.95
N SER A 9 9.32 43.94 -11.94
CA SER A 9 8.66 44.50 -10.75
C SER A 9 9.29 43.88 -9.49
N PRO A 10 9.54 44.67 -8.43
CA PRO A 10 10.38 44.29 -7.30
C PRO A 10 9.53 43.88 -6.09
N PHE A 11 9.84 42.76 -5.46
CA PHE A 11 9.54 42.54 -4.05
C PHE A 11 10.67 41.74 -3.42
N GLU A 12 11.42 42.43 -2.57
CA GLU A 12 12.44 41.89 -1.69
C GLU A 12 11.82 41.17 -0.49
N ASP A 13 12.50 40.08 -0.12
CA ASP A 13 12.76 39.57 1.23
C ASP A 13 11.66 39.52 2.29
N LYS A 14 11.27 38.28 2.61
CA LYS A 14 11.43 37.73 3.96
C LYS A 14 11.36 36.20 3.96
N ALA A 15 12.47 35.56 4.32
CA ALA A 15 12.50 34.17 4.76
C ALA A 15 11.85 34.03 6.15
N PRO A 16 11.22 32.88 6.44
CA PRO A 16 11.23 32.36 7.80
C PRO A 16 11.97 31.04 7.88
N GLN A 17 13.00 31.11 8.71
CA GLN A 17 13.67 30.12 9.54
C GLN A 17 13.00 28.73 9.69
N ASP A 18 13.88 27.73 9.66
CA ASP A 18 13.74 26.41 10.26
C ASP A 18 13.04 26.45 11.63
N THR A 19 11.97 25.67 11.75
CA THR A 19 11.60 25.04 13.03
C THR A 19 11.15 23.60 12.75
N SER A 20 12.13 22.70 12.82
CA SER A 20 11.92 21.32 13.24
C SER A 20 11.30 21.35 14.63
N ASN A 21 10.10 20.81 14.81
CA ASN A 21 9.66 20.20 16.06
C ASN A 21 8.51 19.21 15.80
N ASN A 22 8.81 17.93 16.04
CA ASN A 22 7.89 16.81 16.08
C ASN A 22 6.74 17.07 17.08
N PRO A 23 5.48 16.78 16.74
CA PRO A 23 4.40 16.73 17.71
C PRO A 23 3.98 15.27 17.90
N LEU A 24 4.74 14.47 18.65
CA LEU A 24 4.35 13.12 19.10
C LEU A 24 5.33 12.69 20.20
N ASP A 25 5.28 13.40 21.32
CA ASP A 25 5.95 12.98 22.56
C ASP A 25 5.01 13.33 23.71
N GLY A 26 4.57 12.32 24.48
CA GLY A 26 3.71 12.53 25.64
C GLY A 26 2.51 11.58 25.75
N LEU A 27 2.76 10.29 25.92
CA LEU A 27 1.86 9.38 26.65
C LEU A 27 2.71 8.37 27.45
N GLU A 28 3.50 8.88 28.40
CA GLU A 28 4.06 8.07 29.47
C GLU A 28 3.00 7.93 30.58
N ILE A 29 2.41 6.74 30.69
CA ILE A 29 1.51 6.38 31.77
C ILE A 29 2.38 6.06 33.00
N HIS A 30 2.51 7.05 33.90
CA HIS A 30 3.15 6.85 35.18
C HIS A 30 2.34 5.87 36.05
N SER A 31 2.96 4.72 36.31
CA SER A 31 2.56 3.79 37.35
C SER A 31 2.73 4.46 38.71
N ARG A 32 1.65 4.54 39.51
CA ARG A 32 1.70 4.90 40.93
C ARG A 32 1.25 3.70 41.76
N PRO A 33 2.10 3.20 42.67
CA PRO A 33 1.71 2.15 43.62
C PRO A 33 0.97 2.78 44.81
N SER A 34 -0.12 2.13 45.24
CA SER A 34 -0.83 2.45 46.47
C SER A 34 -0.20 1.68 47.63
N SER A 35 0.29 2.40 48.64
CA SER A 35 0.72 1.87 49.94
C SER A 35 -0.01 2.60 51.07
N GLU A 36 -0.49 1.79 52.03
CA GLU A 36 -0.68 2.02 53.47
C GLU A 36 -1.59 3.14 54.02
N ASN A 37 -2.67 2.66 54.66
CA ASN A 37 -3.08 2.80 56.08
C ASN A 37 -3.27 4.18 56.75
N GLY A 38 -4.36 4.23 57.54
CA GLY A 38 -4.71 5.22 58.59
C GLY A 38 -6.19 5.61 58.51
N ASP A 39 -7.10 4.87 59.18
CA ASP A 39 -7.75 5.20 60.49
C ASP A 39 -8.70 6.43 60.36
N GLU A 40 -9.99 6.39 60.72
CA GLU A 40 -10.55 6.18 62.07
C GLU A 40 -12.09 5.93 62.04
N GLU A 41 -12.54 5.22 63.09
CA GLU A 41 -13.82 5.32 63.83
C GLU A 41 -15.18 4.96 63.22
N GLU A 42 -15.76 3.85 63.69
CA GLU A 42 -17.13 3.85 64.24
C GLU A 42 -17.33 2.77 65.34
N GLN A 43 -18.19 3.11 66.30
CA GLN A 43 -18.27 2.61 67.67
C GLN A 43 -19.05 1.30 67.87
N GLY A 44 -18.51 0.45 68.76
CA GLY A 44 -19.18 -0.07 69.96
C GLY A 44 -20.43 -0.97 69.84
N THR A 45 -20.30 -2.24 70.24
CA THR A 45 -20.96 -2.81 71.45
C THR A 45 -20.64 -4.30 71.62
N ASP A 46 -20.11 -4.65 72.78
CA ASP A 46 -20.08 -6.00 73.38
C ASP A 46 -21.39 -6.19 74.21
N PRO A 47 -21.84 -7.41 74.64
CA PRO A 47 -20.96 -8.36 75.35
C PRO A 47 -21.34 -9.88 75.41
N LEU A 48 -20.42 -10.63 76.07
CA LEU A 48 -20.64 -11.74 77.04
C LEU A 48 -20.73 -13.23 76.55
N SER A 49 -19.59 -13.90 76.72
CA SER A 49 -19.31 -15.16 77.48
C SER A 49 -20.09 -16.46 77.23
N ASN A 50 -19.37 -17.55 76.88
CA ASN A 50 -19.06 -18.65 77.81
C ASN A 50 -18.26 -19.83 77.17
N THR A 51 -17.20 -20.27 77.89
CA THR A 51 -16.65 -21.65 78.08
C THR A 51 -16.58 -22.62 76.88
N THR A 52 -15.49 -23.34 76.59
CA THR A 52 -14.58 -24.10 77.46
C THR A 52 -13.32 -24.47 76.67
N ALA A 53 -12.14 -24.36 77.28
CA ALA A 53 -10.89 -24.87 76.72
C ALA A 53 -10.78 -26.38 76.98
N GLU A 54 -10.68 -27.19 75.92
CA GLU A 54 -10.11 -28.54 76.02
C GLU A 54 -8.76 -28.59 75.29
N ASN A 55 -7.76 -28.96 76.07
CA ASN A 55 -6.36 -29.04 75.72
C ASN A 55 -6.10 -30.14 74.69
N ASN A 56 -5.62 -29.77 73.49
CA ASN A 56 -4.99 -30.69 72.55
C ASN A 56 -3.60 -30.16 72.20
N VAL A 57 -2.66 -30.37 73.13
CA VAL A 57 -1.23 -30.12 72.95
C VAL A 57 -0.54 -31.48 73.09
N ASP A 58 0.01 -32.01 71.99
CA ASP A 58 0.92 -33.16 72.04
C ASP A 58 2.26 -32.74 72.69
N GLU A 59 3.05 -33.70 73.21
CA GLU A 59 4.27 -33.52 74.04
C GLU A 59 5.38 -32.59 73.48
N ASN A 60 5.22 -32.04 72.27
CA ASN A 60 6.12 -31.06 71.64
C ASN A 60 5.51 -29.66 71.41
N GLY A 61 4.38 -29.31 72.05
CA GLY A 61 3.92 -27.91 72.12
C GLY A 61 3.40 -27.30 70.81
N ARG A 62 3.09 -28.10 69.78
CA ARG A 62 2.42 -27.62 68.55
C ARG A 62 0.91 -27.88 68.64
N ARG A 63 0.10 -26.85 68.41
CA ARG A 63 -1.35 -26.97 68.19
C ARG A 63 -1.61 -27.95 67.03
N ARG A 64 -2.43 -28.98 67.25
CA ARG A 64 -2.99 -29.77 66.14
C ARG A 64 -3.81 -28.83 65.25
N ARG A 65 -3.43 -28.68 63.97
CA ARG A 65 -4.32 -28.11 62.97
C ARG A 65 -5.39 -29.16 62.69
N SER A 66 -6.65 -28.81 62.92
CA SER A 66 -7.79 -29.61 62.49
C SER A 66 -7.71 -29.76 60.96
N GLU A 67 -7.71 -31.00 60.46
CA GLU A 67 -7.91 -31.26 59.03
C GLU A 67 -9.29 -30.72 58.66
N SER A 68 -9.30 -29.58 57.97
CA SER A 68 -10.50 -29.03 57.35
C SER A 68 -10.80 -29.89 56.14
N GLU A 69 -12.06 -30.24 55.89
CA GLU A 69 -12.44 -30.92 54.64
C GLU A 69 -11.91 -30.10 53.45
N PRO A 70 -11.24 -30.75 52.49
CA PRO A 70 -10.65 -30.05 51.36
C PRO A 70 -11.76 -29.42 50.51
N ASP A 71 -11.57 -28.15 50.15
CA ASP A 71 -12.45 -27.45 49.24
C ASP A 71 -12.45 -28.18 47.87
N PRO A 72 -13.59 -28.72 47.42
CA PRO A 72 -13.66 -29.48 46.17
C PRO A 72 -13.26 -28.63 44.95
N GLU A 73 -13.40 -27.30 45.01
CA GLU A 73 -12.92 -26.42 43.94
C GLU A 73 -11.39 -26.33 43.91
N GLU A 74 -10.75 -26.33 45.08
CA GLU A 74 -9.29 -26.29 45.20
C GLU A 74 -8.66 -27.62 44.76
N GLU A 75 -9.28 -28.76 45.10
CA GLU A 75 -8.83 -30.06 44.60
C GLU A 75 -8.94 -30.18 43.07
N ALA A 76 -10.02 -29.65 42.49
CA ALA A 76 -10.21 -29.62 41.05
C ALA A 76 -9.12 -28.77 40.35
N ARG A 77 -8.78 -27.60 40.92
CA ARG A 77 -7.69 -26.74 40.41
C ARG A 77 -6.33 -27.42 40.49
N ILE A 78 -6.01 -28.05 41.62
CA ILE A 78 -4.76 -28.80 41.79
C ILE A 78 -4.66 -29.94 40.77
N SER A 79 -5.76 -30.67 40.55
CA SER A 79 -5.83 -31.74 39.55
C SER A 79 -5.60 -31.21 38.13
N GLN A 80 -6.27 -30.11 37.76
CA GLN A 80 -6.13 -29.49 36.45
C GLN A 80 -4.71 -28.97 36.20
N ARG A 81 -4.08 -28.34 37.20
CA ARG A 81 -2.70 -27.89 37.14
C ARG A 81 -1.74 -29.06 36.93
N SER A 82 -1.92 -30.15 37.68
CA SER A 82 -1.08 -31.35 37.55
C SER A 82 -1.21 -32.00 36.16
N PHE A 83 -2.42 -31.99 35.59
CA PHE A 83 -2.65 -32.48 34.24
C PHE A 83 -1.97 -31.60 33.19
N MET A 84 -2.11 -30.28 33.30
CA MET A 84 -1.45 -29.33 32.40
C MET A 84 0.08 -29.46 32.44
N GLU A 85 0.67 -29.58 33.64
CA GLU A 85 2.10 -29.82 33.81
C GLU A 85 2.55 -31.12 33.14
N SER A 86 1.79 -32.21 33.30
CA SER A 86 2.09 -33.48 32.63
C SER A 86 2.08 -33.37 31.10
N VAL A 87 1.14 -32.58 30.54
CA VAL A 87 1.07 -32.34 29.09
C VAL A 87 2.24 -31.49 28.62
N MET A 88 2.57 -30.42 29.33
CA MET A 88 3.71 -29.54 29.00
C MET A 88 5.04 -30.27 29.08
N ASP A 89 5.23 -31.13 30.10
CA ASP A 89 6.43 -31.97 30.25
C ASP A 89 6.58 -32.93 29.07
N LYS A 90 5.48 -33.58 28.63
CA LYS A 90 5.48 -34.46 27.45
C LYS A 90 5.84 -33.71 26.17
N LEU A 91 5.46 -32.44 26.07
CA LEU A 91 5.79 -31.57 24.92
C LEU A 91 7.14 -30.87 25.06
N ASN A 92 7.87 -31.12 26.15
CA ASN A 92 9.17 -30.48 26.47
C ASN A 92 9.09 -28.94 26.47
N ILE A 93 7.96 -28.38 26.88
CA ILE A 93 7.75 -26.94 27.03
C ILE A 93 8.39 -26.50 28.35
N LYS A 94 9.31 -25.52 28.31
CA LYS A 94 10.09 -25.06 29.47
C LYS A 94 10.11 -23.54 29.57
N GLY A 95 10.50 -23.03 30.74
CA GLY A 95 10.68 -21.60 30.97
C GLY A 95 9.35 -20.83 31.07
N PRO A 96 9.30 -19.56 30.64
CA PRO A 96 8.12 -18.70 30.83
C PRO A 96 6.81 -19.25 30.25
N ALA A 97 6.88 -20.08 29.21
CA ALA A 97 5.71 -20.74 28.63
C ALA A 97 5.09 -21.80 29.56
N CYS A 98 5.90 -22.42 30.42
CA CYS A 98 5.41 -23.37 31.42
C CYS A 98 4.67 -22.64 32.56
N GLU A 99 5.15 -21.45 32.96
CA GLU A 99 4.48 -20.61 33.96
C GLU A 99 3.12 -20.13 33.43
N GLN A 100 3.08 -19.67 32.18
CA GLN A 100 1.82 -19.29 31.51
C GLN A 100 0.82 -20.45 31.42
N GLY A 101 1.28 -21.67 31.19
CA GLY A 101 0.41 -22.85 31.19
C GLY A 101 -0.15 -23.18 32.58
N ARG A 102 0.63 -22.96 33.65
CA ARG A 102 0.14 -23.09 35.03
C ARG A 102 -0.89 -22.02 35.36
N ASP A 103 -0.59 -20.77 35.04
CA ASP A 103 -1.50 -19.64 35.24
C ASP A 103 -2.82 -19.85 34.48
N PHE A 104 -2.75 -20.43 33.28
CA PHE A 104 -3.94 -20.79 32.50
C PHE A 104 -4.77 -21.89 33.17
N ALA A 105 -4.12 -22.91 33.74
CA ALA A 105 -4.79 -24.02 34.40
C ALA A 105 -5.53 -23.60 35.68
N ASP A 106 -5.15 -22.48 36.28
CA ASP A 106 -5.75 -21.93 37.51
C ASP A 106 -7.02 -21.10 37.25
N LEU A 107 -7.29 -20.76 35.99
CA LEU A 107 -8.47 -20.00 35.58
C LEU A 107 -9.75 -20.85 35.66
N THR A 108 -10.89 -20.20 35.84
CA THR A 108 -12.20 -20.89 35.70
C THR A 108 -12.42 -21.32 34.25
N LEU A 109 -13.31 -22.30 34.04
CA LEU A 109 -13.61 -22.78 32.69
C LEU A 109 -14.11 -21.65 31.78
N GLU A 110 -14.94 -20.73 32.29
CA GLU A 110 -15.41 -19.57 31.53
C GLU A 110 -14.25 -18.66 31.13
N GLN A 111 -13.30 -18.41 32.03
CA GLN A 111 -12.12 -17.60 31.76
C GLN A 111 -11.20 -18.28 30.73
N GLN A 112 -11.00 -19.60 30.84
CA GLN A 112 -10.24 -20.38 29.86
C GLN A 112 -10.89 -20.31 28.48
N VAL A 113 -12.20 -20.52 28.38
CA VAL A 113 -12.95 -20.43 27.10
C VAL A 113 -12.86 -19.02 26.51
N MET A 114 -13.00 -17.98 27.33
CA MET A 114 -12.87 -16.60 26.87
C MET A 114 -11.46 -16.30 26.38
N GLN A 115 -10.41 -16.76 27.08
CA GLN A 115 -9.03 -16.60 26.62
C GLN A 115 -8.77 -17.36 25.32
N TRP A 116 -9.28 -18.59 25.16
CA TRP A 116 -9.20 -19.34 23.91
C TRP A 116 -9.91 -18.62 22.77
N TYR A 117 -11.11 -18.10 23.00
CA TYR A 117 -11.87 -17.36 21.99
C TYR A 117 -11.16 -16.04 21.61
N CYS A 118 -10.64 -15.29 22.58
CA CYS A 118 -9.82 -14.11 22.32
C CYS A 118 -8.53 -14.44 21.57
N LEU A 119 -7.87 -15.57 21.88
CA LEU A 119 -6.70 -16.04 21.15
C LEU A 119 -7.05 -16.38 19.71
N GLN A 120 -8.17 -17.09 19.48
CA GLN A 120 -8.68 -17.38 18.15
C GLN A 120 -9.00 -16.08 17.39
N LEU A 121 -9.73 -15.14 17.99
CA LEU A 121 -9.98 -13.83 17.39
C LEU A 121 -8.69 -13.05 17.10
N SER A 122 -7.67 -13.17 17.94
CA SER A 122 -6.37 -12.53 17.71
C SER A 122 -5.59 -13.19 16.55
N GLN A 123 -5.76 -14.51 16.36
CA GLN A 123 -5.17 -15.24 15.25
C GLN A 123 -5.90 -14.93 13.95
N ASP A 124 -7.24 -14.96 13.97
CA ASP A 124 -8.09 -14.59 12.83
C ASP A 124 -7.81 -13.14 12.43
N SER A 125 -7.75 -12.21 13.39
CA SER A 125 -7.33 -10.82 13.15
C SER A 125 -5.91 -10.72 12.58
N ARG A 126 -4.96 -11.56 13.00
CA ARG A 126 -3.60 -11.58 12.42
C ARG A 126 -3.57 -12.10 10.98
N ILE A 127 -4.42 -13.06 10.64
CA ILE A 127 -4.55 -13.59 9.28
C ILE A 127 -5.18 -12.50 8.38
N ASP A 128 -6.23 -11.85 8.86
CA ASP A 128 -6.87 -10.71 8.18
C ASP A 128 -5.89 -9.52 8.01
N ASN A 129 -5.03 -9.30 9.01
CA ASN A 129 -4.02 -8.23 9.00
C ASN A 129 -2.82 -8.49 8.07
N LEU A 130 -2.71 -9.69 7.47
CA LEU A 130 -1.64 -10.05 6.55
C LEU A 130 -2.12 -10.24 5.11
N ALA A 131 -3.41 -10.06 4.80
CA ALA A 131 -3.97 -10.30 3.47
C ALA A 131 -3.24 -9.54 2.36
N ALA A 132 -2.99 -8.24 2.51
CA ALA A 132 -2.23 -7.43 1.56
C ALA A 132 -0.77 -7.90 1.46
N SER A 133 -0.13 -8.22 2.58
CA SER A 133 1.26 -8.71 2.59
C SER A 133 1.38 -10.07 1.89
N ASN A 134 0.41 -10.96 2.09
CA ASN A 134 0.32 -12.26 1.45
C ASN A 134 0.01 -12.12 -0.04
N PHE A 135 -0.93 -11.24 -0.41
CA PHE A 135 -1.25 -10.95 -1.81
C PHE A 135 -0.07 -10.35 -2.56
N ILE A 136 0.68 -9.41 -1.95
CA ILE A 136 1.90 -8.82 -2.52
C ILE A 136 2.99 -9.89 -2.74
N ARG A 137 3.05 -10.92 -1.91
CA ARG A 137 4.01 -12.03 -2.05
C ARG A 137 3.48 -13.19 -2.89
N SER A 138 2.19 -13.15 -3.26
CA SER A 138 1.53 -14.23 -3.99
C SER A 138 2.12 -14.35 -5.39
N GLU A 139 1.96 -15.52 -6.02
CA GLU A 139 2.34 -15.68 -7.41
C GLU A 139 1.59 -14.72 -8.33
N VAL A 140 0.37 -14.32 -7.95
CA VAL A 140 -0.46 -13.32 -8.62
C VAL A 140 0.19 -11.93 -8.60
N PHE A 141 1.14 -11.65 -7.70
CA PHE A 141 1.90 -10.40 -7.66
C PHE A 141 3.41 -10.55 -7.98
N GLU A 142 4.09 -11.62 -7.52
CA GLU A 142 5.56 -11.70 -7.48
C GLU A 142 6.18 -12.72 -8.45
N VAL A 143 5.63 -13.94 -8.60
CA VAL A 143 6.39 -15.06 -9.23
C VAL A 143 6.41 -15.04 -10.77
N TYR A 144 5.52 -14.29 -11.44
CA TYR A 144 5.56 -14.13 -12.90
C TYR A 144 5.09 -12.76 -13.40
N GLN A 145 5.73 -11.63 -13.06
CA GLN A 145 5.43 -10.32 -13.72
C GLN A 145 3.90 -10.03 -13.79
N THR A 146 3.17 -10.27 -12.71
CA THR A 146 1.95 -11.07 -12.81
C THR A 146 0.67 -10.25 -12.73
N HIS A 147 -0.05 -10.19 -13.86
CA HIS A 147 -1.36 -9.57 -14.06
C HIS A 147 -1.53 -8.09 -13.62
N VAL A 148 -1.42 -7.74 -12.34
CA VAL A 148 -1.55 -6.38 -11.80
C VAL A 148 -0.44 -5.47 -12.35
N LEU A 149 0.84 -5.80 -12.10
CA LEU A 149 1.95 -4.99 -12.61
C LEU A 149 2.02 -4.97 -14.13
N PHE A 150 1.57 -6.06 -14.76
CA PHE A 150 1.42 -6.18 -16.20
C PHE A 150 0.39 -5.17 -16.74
N ARG A 151 -0.80 -5.10 -16.13
CA ARG A 151 -1.85 -4.12 -16.46
C ARG A 151 -1.38 -2.69 -16.16
N CYS A 152 -0.67 -2.45 -15.07
CA CYS A 152 -0.08 -1.12 -14.79
C CYS A 152 0.91 -0.68 -15.89
N ARG A 153 1.77 -1.60 -16.36
CA ARG A 153 2.67 -1.33 -17.49
C ARG A 153 1.90 -1.04 -18.78
N ALA A 154 0.84 -1.79 -19.06
CA ALA A 154 -0.01 -1.56 -20.22
C ALA A 154 -0.73 -0.20 -20.14
N ALA A 155 -1.28 0.17 -18.97
CA ALA A 155 -1.94 1.46 -18.74
C ALA A 155 -1.00 2.66 -18.96
N LEU A 156 0.28 2.54 -18.59
CA LEU A 156 1.29 3.57 -18.88
C LEU A 156 1.55 3.78 -20.38
N LEU A 157 1.28 2.76 -21.19
CA LEU A 157 1.43 2.82 -22.64
C LEU A 157 0.12 3.21 -23.34
N ALA A 158 -0.96 3.37 -22.58
CA ALA A 158 -2.24 3.72 -23.14
C ALA A 158 -2.13 5.05 -23.92
N PRO A 159 -2.53 5.07 -25.19
CA PRO A 159 -2.26 6.17 -26.12
C PRO A 159 -2.91 7.50 -25.69
N TRP A 160 -3.95 7.43 -24.87
CA TRP A 160 -4.79 8.56 -24.51
C TRP A 160 -4.59 9.06 -23.08
N LEU A 161 -3.61 8.50 -22.37
CA LEU A 161 -3.31 8.85 -20.99
C LEU A 161 -3.05 10.36 -20.86
N SER A 162 -3.76 11.01 -19.94
CA SER A 162 -3.72 12.47 -19.76
C SER A 162 -2.59 12.92 -18.85
N ASN A 163 -2.20 12.07 -17.90
CA ASN A 163 -1.22 12.37 -16.87
C ASN A 163 -0.57 11.05 -16.43
N TYR A 164 0.74 11.07 -16.22
CA TYR A 164 1.53 9.88 -15.95
C TYR A 164 1.79 9.65 -14.46
N VAL A 165 1.46 10.59 -13.57
CA VAL A 165 1.84 10.58 -12.16
C VAL A 165 0.63 10.39 -11.26
N THR A 166 0.00 11.47 -10.78
CA THR A 166 -1.05 11.43 -9.77
C THR A 166 -2.36 10.83 -10.30
N ILE A 167 -2.89 11.40 -11.39
CA ILE A 167 -4.19 10.98 -11.95
C ILE A 167 -4.15 9.53 -12.41
N LEU A 168 -3.03 9.07 -12.97
CA LEU A 168 -2.89 7.66 -13.35
C LEU A 168 -2.95 6.73 -12.13
N GLN A 169 -2.25 7.10 -11.04
CA GLN A 169 -2.23 6.29 -9.83
C GLN A 169 -3.62 6.23 -9.19
N GLU A 170 -4.29 7.37 -9.08
CA GLU A 170 -5.66 7.45 -8.58
C GLU A 170 -6.63 6.64 -9.45
N TRP A 171 -6.51 6.76 -10.78
CA TRP A 171 -7.33 5.99 -11.72
C TRP A 171 -7.10 4.49 -11.57
N LEU A 172 -5.84 4.03 -11.52
CA LEU A 172 -5.51 2.60 -11.35
C LEU A 172 -6.11 2.04 -10.05
N LEU A 173 -5.97 2.76 -8.94
CA LEU A 173 -6.49 2.33 -7.64
C LEU A 173 -8.02 2.34 -7.61
N SER A 174 -8.65 3.33 -8.22
CA SER A 174 -10.11 3.37 -8.38
C SER A 174 -10.63 2.23 -9.25
N ASP A 175 -9.93 1.90 -10.34
CA ASP A 175 -10.30 0.82 -11.25
C ASP A 175 -10.15 -0.56 -10.58
N MET A 176 -9.09 -0.74 -9.77
CA MET A 176 -8.89 -1.93 -8.95
C MET A 176 -10.02 -2.16 -7.93
N LEU A 177 -10.54 -1.10 -7.30
CA LEU A 177 -11.68 -1.21 -6.37
C LEU A 177 -13.02 -1.46 -7.09
N GLN A 178 -13.21 -0.88 -8.27
CA GLN A 178 -14.46 -1.01 -9.02
C GLN A 178 -14.56 -2.35 -9.77
N HIS A 179 -13.42 -2.95 -10.12
CA HIS A 179 -13.33 -4.17 -10.90
C HIS A 179 -12.31 -5.18 -10.32
N PRO A 180 -12.42 -5.56 -9.04
CA PRO A 180 -11.44 -6.42 -8.37
C PRO A 180 -11.23 -7.76 -9.09
N GLU A 181 -12.27 -8.32 -9.71
CA GLU A 181 -12.22 -9.54 -10.51
C GLU A 181 -11.32 -9.40 -11.75
N ALA A 182 -11.35 -8.23 -12.40
CA ALA A 182 -10.52 -7.94 -13.57
C ALA A 182 -9.04 -7.87 -13.18
N TRP A 183 -8.75 -7.47 -11.94
CA TRP A 183 -7.42 -7.38 -11.35
C TRP A 183 -7.01 -8.63 -10.56
N ARG A 184 -7.92 -9.61 -10.43
CA ARG A 184 -7.75 -10.83 -9.63
C ARG A 184 -7.39 -10.51 -8.17
N MET A 185 -8.03 -9.50 -7.61
CA MET A 185 -7.86 -9.11 -6.22
C MET A 185 -8.76 -9.94 -5.32
N GLU A 186 -8.22 -10.33 -4.17
CA GLU A 186 -8.97 -10.99 -3.10
C GLU A 186 -9.78 -9.96 -2.32
N ALA A 187 -10.98 -10.33 -1.87
CA ALA A 187 -11.89 -9.43 -1.16
C ALA A 187 -11.24 -8.84 0.10
N ASP A 188 -10.45 -9.64 0.82
CA ASP A 188 -9.74 -9.24 2.03
C ASP A 188 -8.73 -8.11 1.79
N VAL A 189 -8.25 -7.94 0.55
CA VAL A 189 -7.36 -6.82 0.17
C VAL A 189 -8.15 -5.54 -0.12
N THR A 190 -9.37 -5.65 -0.65
CA THR A 190 -10.17 -4.50 -1.11
C THR A 190 -11.20 -4.01 -0.09
N GLU A 191 -11.73 -4.91 0.75
CA GLU A 191 -12.80 -4.61 1.70
C GLU A 191 -12.26 -4.15 3.06
N VAL A 192 -11.03 -4.56 3.42
CA VAL A 192 -10.36 -4.13 4.65
C VAL A 192 -9.54 -2.86 4.40
N ALA A 193 -9.91 -1.75 5.05
CA ALA A 193 -9.32 -0.43 4.81
C ALA A 193 -7.79 -0.38 5.02
N GLU A 194 -7.29 -1.03 6.07
CA GLU A 194 -5.85 -1.08 6.38
C GLU A 194 -5.07 -1.87 5.31
N GLN A 195 -5.62 -3.00 4.87
CA GLN A 195 -5.03 -3.84 3.82
C GLN A 195 -4.99 -3.09 2.48
N TRP A 196 -6.09 -2.41 2.15
CA TRP A 196 -6.15 -1.56 0.97
C TRP A 196 -5.15 -0.40 1.03
N GLN A 197 -4.98 0.24 2.20
CA GLN A 197 -4.00 1.31 2.38
C GLN A 197 -2.57 0.79 2.17
N GLN A 198 -2.24 -0.39 2.72
CA GLN A 198 -0.94 -1.01 2.51
C GLN A 198 -0.71 -1.34 1.04
N PHE A 199 -1.68 -2.02 0.40
CA PHE A 199 -1.60 -2.40 -1.00
C PHE A 199 -1.50 -1.18 -1.93
N SER A 200 -2.33 -0.16 -1.73
CA SER A 200 -2.32 1.05 -2.56
C SER A 200 -1.01 1.82 -2.46
N SER A 201 -0.38 1.83 -1.29
CA SER A 201 0.94 2.42 -1.07
C SER A 201 2.02 1.67 -1.88
N GLU A 202 2.00 0.34 -1.84
CA GLU A 202 2.91 -0.50 -2.61
C GLU A 202 2.71 -0.30 -4.12
N ILE A 203 1.47 -0.27 -4.61
CA ILE A 203 1.16 0.00 -6.03
C ILE A 203 1.71 1.36 -6.46
N LYS A 204 1.57 2.41 -5.66
CA LYS A 204 2.14 3.74 -5.98
C LYS A 204 3.65 3.69 -6.14
N VAL A 205 4.35 2.97 -5.25
CA VAL A 205 5.80 2.74 -5.33
C VAL A 205 6.16 1.98 -6.61
N ARG A 206 5.48 0.87 -6.91
CA ARG A 206 5.74 0.05 -8.11
C ARG A 206 5.49 0.79 -9.41
N VAL A 207 4.41 1.56 -9.52
CA VAL A 207 4.13 2.39 -10.70
C VAL A 207 5.23 3.45 -10.88
N THR A 208 5.71 4.04 -9.79
CA THR A 208 6.85 4.98 -9.82
C THR A 208 8.13 4.29 -10.30
N GLN A 209 8.41 3.08 -9.82
CA GLN A 209 9.55 2.28 -10.26
C GLN A 209 9.45 1.93 -11.75
N ILE A 210 8.28 1.51 -12.25
CA ILE A 210 8.05 1.22 -13.67
C ILE A 210 8.29 2.48 -14.52
N ARG A 211 7.80 3.65 -14.09
CA ARG A 211 8.05 4.92 -14.77
C ARG A 211 9.53 5.25 -14.84
N SER A 212 10.26 5.06 -13.74
CA SER A 212 11.72 5.25 -13.70
C SER A 212 12.44 4.30 -14.67
N GLN A 213 12.08 3.01 -14.67
CA GLN A 213 12.62 2.01 -15.59
C GLN A 213 12.33 2.36 -17.05
N ASN A 214 11.10 2.76 -17.37
CA ASN A 214 10.71 3.19 -18.71
C ASN A 214 11.52 4.41 -19.16
N LYS A 215 11.69 5.40 -18.29
CA LYS A 215 12.53 6.56 -18.59
C LYS A 215 13.96 6.14 -18.91
N THR A 216 14.62 5.36 -18.05
CA THR A 216 15.98 4.87 -18.29
C THR A 216 16.08 4.08 -19.61
N ALA A 217 15.11 3.22 -19.90
CA ALA A 217 15.06 2.46 -21.14
C ALA A 217 14.91 3.37 -22.37
N MET A 218 14.04 4.40 -22.32
CA MET A 218 13.87 5.37 -23.39
C MET A 218 15.17 6.15 -23.67
N TYR A 219 15.86 6.63 -22.64
CA TYR A 219 17.13 7.34 -22.81
C TYR A 219 18.20 6.44 -23.45
N ARG A 220 18.31 5.19 -22.99
CA ARG A 220 19.24 4.21 -23.59
C ARG A 220 18.92 3.95 -25.06
N LEU A 221 17.65 3.71 -25.39
CA LEU A 221 17.20 3.43 -26.76
C LEU A 221 17.38 4.63 -27.68
N ARG A 222 17.22 5.84 -27.14
CA ARG A 222 17.52 7.09 -27.87
C ARG A 222 18.99 7.17 -28.25
N THR A 223 19.91 6.90 -27.33
CA THR A 223 21.35 6.86 -27.61
C THR A 223 21.72 5.80 -28.65
N GLN A 224 20.92 4.73 -28.74
CA GLN A 224 21.06 3.67 -29.74
C GLN A 224 20.35 4.00 -31.06
N GLU A 225 19.77 5.19 -31.19
CA GLU A 225 19.01 5.63 -32.37
C GLU A 225 17.92 4.63 -32.80
N ALA A 226 17.32 3.95 -31.82
CA ALA A 226 16.39 2.86 -32.05
C ALA A 226 15.11 3.33 -32.75
N ASP A 227 14.60 2.54 -33.70
CA ASP A 227 13.32 2.80 -34.33
C ASP A 227 12.14 2.59 -33.36
N ILE A 228 10.98 3.14 -33.71
CA ILE A 228 9.80 3.12 -32.85
C ILE A 228 9.26 1.71 -32.57
N ASN A 229 9.47 0.74 -33.47
CA ASN A 229 9.04 -0.64 -33.25
C ASN A 229 9.92 -1.33 -32.21
N ILE A 230 11.24 -1.08 -32.23
CA ILE A 230 12.17 -1.56 -31.21
C ILE A 230 11.81 -0.94 -29.85
N ILE A 231 11.57 0.36 -29.82
CA ILE A 231 11.19 1.07 -28.59
C ILE A 231 9.90 0.51 -28.02
N ALA A 232 8.85 0.40 -28.84
CA ALA A 232 7.56 -0.09 -28.39
C ALA A 232 7.66 -1.55 -27.91
N LYS A 233 8.38 -2.42 -28.62
CA LYS A 233 8.60 -3.82 -28.20
C LYS A 233 9.36 -3.92 -26.88
N LYS A 234 10.27 -2.99 -26.59
CA LYS A 234 11.07 -3.01 -25.35
C LYS A 234 10.27 -2.53 -24.13
N LEU A 235 9.39 -1.55 -24.32
CA LEU A 235 8.58 -0.97 -23.23
C LEU A 235 7.28 -1.75 -22.98
N ALA A 236 6.69 -2.34 -24.01
CA ALA A 236 5.46 -3.10 -23.90
C ALA A 236 5.66 -4.40 -23.10
N PRO A 237 4.72 -4.74 -22.20
CA PRO A 237 4.79 -6.02 -21.53
C PRO A 237 4.48 -7.16 -22.52
N LYS A 238 5.03 -8.35 -22.26
CA LYS A 238 4.93 -9.50 -23.17
C LYS A 238 3.47 -9.90 -23.40
N GLY A 239 3.02 -9.92 -24.65
CA GLY A 239 1.64 -10.31 -25.01
C GLY A 239 0.70 -9.12 -25.25
N MET A 240 1.12 -7.89 -24.97
CA MET A 240 0.39 -6.70 -25.40
C MET A 240 0.49 -6.51 -26.92
N VAL A 241 -0.63 -6.20 -27.56
CA VAL A 241 -0.69 -5.87 -28.98
C VAL A 241 -0.46 -4.37 -29.17
N ILE A 242 0.65 -4.02 -29.82
CA ILE A 242 1.03 -2.62 -30.08
C ILE A 242 0.47 -2.17 -31.42
N ARG A 243 -0.44 -1.19 -31.36
CA ARG A 243 -1.05 -0.54 -32.53
C ARG A 243 -0.39 0.80 -32.87
N GLU A 244 -0.81 1.40 -33.98
CA GLU A 244 -0.22 2.64 -34.49
C GLU A 244 -0.34 3.81 -33.51
N HIS A 245 -1.48 3.97 -32.83
CA HIS A 245 -1.64 5.01 -31.81
C HIS A 245 -0.70 4.84 -30.62
N HIS A 246 -0.36 3.61 -30.23
CA HIS A 246 0.63 3.33 -29.18
C HIS A 246 2.01 3.82 -29.62
N ARG A 247 2.40 3.48 -30.86
CA ARG A 247 3.66 3.95 -31.46
C ARG A 247 3.68 5.48 -31.58
N ALA A 248 2.56 6.09 -31.98
CA ALA A 248 2.45 7.53 -32.13
C ALA A 248 2.64 8.26 -30.80
N ARG A 249 2.01 7.76 -29.74
CA ARG A 249 2.17 8.30 -28.40
C ARG A 249 3.59 8.14 -27.89
N LEU A 250 4.18 6.97 -28.04
CA LEU A 250 5.57 6.72 -27.67
C LEU A 250 6.55 7.59 -28.45
N ALA A 251 6.37 7.75 -29.75
CA ALA A 251 7.21 8.61 -30.58
C ALA A 251 7.17 10.06 -30.11
N TRP A 252 6.00 10.55 -29.72
CA TRP A 252 5.85 11.87 -29.13
C TRP A 252 6.62 12.01 -27.81
N ILE A 253 6.50 11.05 -26.89
CA ILE A 253 7.27 11.05 -25.63
C ILE A 253 8.77 11.01 -25.92
N MET A 254 9.22 10.18 -26.86
CA MET A 254 10.63 10.07 -27.26
C MET A 254 11.18 11.39 -27.79
N LEU A 255 10.43 12.12 -28.62
CA LEU A 255 10.85 13.46 -29.06
C LEU A 255 10.96 14.43 -27.88
N LEU A 256 10.00 14.40 -26.96
CA LEU A 256 10.01 15.24 -25.76
C LEU A 256 11.14 14.91 -24.78
N THR A 257 11.72 13.70 -24.81
CA THR A 257 12.94 13.43 -24.02
C THR A 257 14.10 14.33 -24.43
N THR A 258 14.19 14.69 -25.72
CA THR A 258 15.25 15.58 -26.22
C THR A 258 15.00 17.01 -25.75
N GLU A 259 13.76 17.49 -25.89
CA GLU A 259 13.37 18.82 -25.42
C GLU A 259 13.55 18.97 -23.90
N CYS A 260 13.22 17.92 -23.13
CA CYS A 260 13.42 17.93 -21.69
C CYS A 260 14.91 18.08 -21.33
N ASP A 261 15.82 17.40 -22.01
CA ASP A 261 17.25 17.52 -21.75
C ASP A 261 17.78 18.92 -22.07
N GLU A 262 17.32 19.52 -23.17
CA GLU A 262 17.67 20.90 -23.52
C GLU A 262 17.21 21.89 -22.44
N LYS A 263 16.00 21.70 -21.91
CA LYS A 263 15.46 22.52 -20.80
C LYS A 263 16.20 22.28 -19.49
N VAL A 264 16.62 21.04 -19.22
CA VAL A 264 17.45 20.72 -18.05
C VAL A 264 18.81 21.41 -18.15
N GLN A 265 19.45 21.39 -19.33
CA GLN A 265 20.73 22.08 -19.56
C GLN A 265 20.63 23.60 -19.36
N LYS A 266 19.47 24.18 -19.68
CA LYS A 266 19.18 25.61 -19.44
C LYS A 266 18.75 25.94 -18.01
N GLY A 267 18.61 24.95 -17.13
CA GLY A 267 18.11 25.13 -15.76
C GLY A 267 16.61 25.40 -15.66
N GLU A 268 15.85 25.30 -16.75
CA GLU A 268 14.40 25.54 -16.79
C GLU A 268 13.60 24.35 -16.24
N GLN A 269 14.19 23.15 -16.23
CA GLN A 269 13.53 21.91 -15.84
C GLN A 269 14.47 21.03 -15.00
N LYS A 270 13.90 20.24 -14.06
CA LYS A 270 14.65 19.21 -13.33
C LYS A 270 14.45 17.84 -13.98
N THR A 271 15.52 17.06 -14.09
CA THR A 271 15.50 15.69 -14.64
C THR A 271 14.52 14.78 -13.88
N SER A 272 14.37 14.95 -12.56
CA SER A 272 13.44 14.18 -11.72
C SER A 272 11.97 14.35 -12.15
N ASN A 273 11.62 15.51 -12.70
CA ASN A 273 10.23 15.91 -12.94
C ASN A 273 9.77 15.56 -14.38
N PHE A 274 10.46 14.66 -15.06
CA PHE A 274 10.18 14.33 -16.47
C PHE A 274 8.72 13.91 -16.69
N TRP A 275 8.19 12.97 -15.89
CA TRP A 275 6.84 12.44 -16.09
C TRP A 275 5.74 13.45 -15.76
N ASP A 276 5.96 14.28 -14.72
CA ASP A 276 5.07 15.39 -14.40
C ASP A 276 5.02 16.40 -15.53
N TRP A 277 6.19 16.75 -16.06
CA TRP A 277 6.31 17.67 -17.19
C TRP A 277 5.65 17.12 -18.46
N ILE A 278 5.82 15.84 -18.78
CA ILE A 278 5.08 15.19 -19.88
C ILE A 278 3.56 15.31 -19.64
N GLY A 279 3.09 15.05 -18.42
CA GLY A 279 1.68 15.24 -18.06
C GLY A 279 1.20 16.68 -18.29
N GLN A 280 1.99 17.67 -17.87
CA GLN A 280 1.70 19.08 -18.14
C GLN A 280 1.66 19.40 -19.64
N GLN A 281 2.54 18.84 -20.46
CA GLN A 281 2.50 19.03 -21.92
C GLN A 281 1.19 18.49 -22.53
N VAL A 282 0.66 17.36 -22.02
CA VAL A 282 -0.62 16.83 -22.48
C VAL A 282 -1.78 17.74 -22.08
N LEU A 283 -1.77 18.26 -20.85
CA LEU A 283 -2.78 19.20 -20.37
C LEU A 283 -2.74 20.50 -21.18
N LEU A 284 -1.57 21.10 -21.38
CA LEU A 284 -1.39 22.29 -22.22
C LEU A 284 -1.90 22.05 -23.64
N LEU A 285 -1.62 20.89 -24.23
CA LEU A 285 -2.13 20.53 -25.55
C LEU A 285 -3.66 20.46 -25.58
N ARG A 286 -4.27 19.80 -24.58
CA ARG A 286 -5.73 19.70 -24.47
C ARG A 286 -6.38 21.07 -24.29
N THR A 287 -5.85 21.89 -23.38
CA THR A 287 -6.35 23.24 -23.14
C THR A 287 -6.25 24.08 -24.39
N ARG A 288 -5.09 24.10 -25.06
CA ARG A 288 -4.90 24.85 -26.31
C ARG A 288 -5.93 24.45 -27.37
N ILE A 289 -6.16 23.15 -27.56
CA ILE A 289 -7.15 22.66 -28.54
C ILE A 289 -8.58 23.03 -28.12
N ALA A 290 -8.91 22.96 -26.83
CA ALA A 290 -10.24 23.28 -26.32
C ALA A 290 -10.57 24.77 -26.44
N THR A 291 -9.58 25.65 -26.25
CA THR A 291 -9.76 27.11 -26.32
C THR A 291 -9.60 27.69 -27.73
N ASP A 292 -9.06 26.92 -28.68
CA ASP A 292 -8.84 27.39 -30.05
C ASP A 292 -10.18 27.47 -30.81
N PRO A 293 -10.58 28.67 -31.29
CA PRO A 293 -11.85 28.88 -32.01
C PRO A 293 -11.99 28.03 -33.27
N LYS A 294 -10.89 27.50 -33.81
CA LYS A 294 -10.87 26.61 -34.98
C LYS A 294 -11.57 25.27 -34.71
N TYR A 295 -11.52 24.76 -33.48
CA TYR A 295 -12.04 23.43 -33.13
C TYR A 295 -13.34 23.55 -32.34
N GLN A 296 -14.43 23.73 -33.06
CA GLN A 296 -15.76 24.00 -32.49
C GLN A 296 -16.50 22.73 -32.01
N THR A 297 -16.19 21.57 -32.59
CA THR A 297 -16.81 20.29 -32.23
C THR A 297 -15.85 19.39 -31.45
N ASP A 298 -16.39 18.54 -30.60
CA ASP A 298 -15.57 17.57 -29.85
C ASP A 298 -14.85 16.60 -30.79
N GLN A 299 -15.48 16.21 -31.90
CA GLN A 299 -14.85 15.41 -32.94
C GLN A 299 -13.62 16.11 -33.56
N ALA A 300 -13.71 17.42 -33.86
CA ALA A 300 -12.58 18.18 -34.40
C ALA A 300 -11.43 18.28 -33.37
N ARG A 301 -11.75 18.51 -32.10
CA ARG A 301 -10.78 18.56 -31.00
C ARG A 301 -10.06 17.21 -30.83
N ARG A 302 -10.82 16.10 -30.88
CA ARG A 302 -10.30 14.71 -30.84
C ARG A 302 -9.35 14.41 -31.98
N GLN A 303 -9.73 14.81 -33.19
CA GLN A 303 -8.92 14.63 -34.38
C GLN A 303 -7.60 15.41 -34.27
N GLU A 304 -7.63 16.69 -33.90
CA GLU A 304 -6.39 17.47 -33.77
C GLU A 304 -5.48 16.91 -32.67
N PHE A 305 -6.06 16.51 -31.52
CA PHE A 305 -5.30 15.90 -30.44
C PHE A 305 -4.56 14.64 -30.91
N THR A 306 -5.24 13.79 -31.68
CA THR A 306 -4.66 12.57 -32.27
C THR A 306 -3.62 12.88 -33.36
N GLN A 307 -3.86 13.92 -34.16
CA GLN A 307 -2.95 14.31 -35.23
C GLN A 307 -1.59 14.75 -34.69
N VAL A 308 -1.52 15.40 -33.52
CA VAL A 308 -0.23 15.77 -32.91
C VAL A 308 0.68 14.55 -32.71
N PHE A 309 0.14 13.45 -32.17
CA PHE A 309 0.92 12.22 -31.98
C PHE A 309 1.26 11.55 -33.32
N THR A 310 0.34 11.61 -34.28
CA THR A 310 0.56 11.05 -35.62
C THR A 310 1.70 11.78 -36.36
N ARG A 311 1.73 13.12 -36.27
CA ARG A 311 2.84 13.94 -36.80
C ARG A 311 4.16 13.62 -36.10
N ALA A 312 4.13 13.40 -34.78
CA ALA A 312 5.31 12.99 -34.02
C ALA A 312 5.85 11.61 -34.48
N LEU A 313 4.96 10.66 -34.78
CA LEU A 313 5.35 9.36 -35.33
C LEU A 313 6.05 9.49 -36.69
N ALA A 314 5.48 10.30 -37.59
CA ALA A 314 6.06 10.55 -38.91
C ALA A 314 7.45 11.19 -38.79
N ARG A 315 7.60 12.18 -37.91
CA ARG A 315 8.90 12.82 -37.63
C ARG A 315 9.91 11.82 -37.07
N HIS A 316 9.50 10.96 -36.14
CA HIS A 316 10.38 9.94 -35.57
C HIS A 316 10.80 8.91 -36.62
N ARG A 317 9.89 8.43 -37.49
CA ARG A 317 10.23 7.51 -38.58
C ARG A 317 11.15 8.12 -39.62
N THR A 318 11.05 9.43 -39.85
CA THR A 318 11.96 10.14 -40.75
C THR A 318 13.37 10.22 -40.15
N LYS A 319 13.48 10.49 -38.84
CA LYS A 319 14.76 10.57 -38.14
C LYS A 319 15.40 9.20 -37.90
N PHE A 320 14.59 8.21 -37.55
CA PHE A 320 14.98 6.84 -37.22
C PHE A 320 14.11 5.85 -38.01
N PRO A 321 14.48 5.55 -39.27
CA PRO A 321 13.70 4.69 -40.15
C PRO A 321 13.57 3.27 -39.60
N PRO A 322 12.36 2.67 -39.60
CA PRO A 322 12.19 1.31 -39.13
C PRO A 322 12.90 0.33 -40.07
N SER A 323 13.69 -0.58 -39.49
CA SER A 323 14.42 -1.61 -40.25
C SER A 323 13.49 -2.68 -40.86
N SER A 324 12.27 -2.80 -40.34
CA SER A 324 11.27 -3.74 -40.84
C SER A 324 9.87 -3.12 -40.78
N ALA A 325 8.99 -3.60 -41.66
CA ALA A 325 7.57 -3.27 -41.58
C ALA A 325 7.00 -3.63 -40.19
N PRO A 326 6.04 -2.86 -39.66
CA PRO A 326 5.37 -3.21 -38.42
C PRO A 326 4.68 -4.58 -38.57
N PRO A 327 4.69 -5.41 -37.52
CA PRO A 327 4.05 -6.72 -37.57
C PRO A 327 2.54 -6.59 -37.87
N PRO A 328 1.94 -7.60 -38.54
CA PRO A 328 0.54 -7.55 -38.93
C PRO A 328 -0.37 -7.40 -37.71
N ALA A 329 -1.53 -6.76 -37.92
CA ALA A 329 -2.50 -6.53 -36.87
C ALA A 329 -3.00 -7.88 -36.31
N LYS A 330 -2.67 -8.13 -35.04
CA LYS A 330 -3.23 -9.26 -34.27
C LYS A 330 -4.49 -8.80 -33.52
N PRO A 331 -5.47 -9.70 -33.29
CA PRO A 331 -6.57 -9.39 -32.39
C PRO A 331 -6.01 -9.07 -31.00
N ARG A 332 -6.59 -8.05 -30.34
CA ARG A 332 -6.19 -7.72 -28.97
C ARG A 332 -6.67 -8.84 -28.05
N PRO A 333 -5.89 -9.23 -27.04
CA PRO A 333 -6.39 -10.13 -26.01
C PRO A 333 -7.47 -9.42 -25.19
N ALA A 334 -8.48 -10.17 -24.70
CA ALA A 334 -9.63 -9.62 -24.00
C ALA A 334 -9.26 -8.70 -22.82
N TRP A 335 -8.22 -9.04 -22.05
CA TRP A 335 -7.75 -8.20 -20.95
C TRP A 335 -7.31 -6.80 -21.42
N GLN A 336 -6.72 -6.68 -22.62
CA GLN A 336 -6.26 -5.41 -23.16
C GLN A 336 -7.45 -4.56 -23.60
N GLU A 337 -8.48 -5.19 -24.16
CA GLU A 337 -9.71 -4.50 -24.54
C GLU A 337 -10.41 -3.95 -23.30
N THR A 338 -10.62 -4.79 -22.27
CA THR A 338 -11.24 -4.35 -21.02
C THR A 338 -10.49 -3.20 -20.36
N LEU A 339 -9.15 -3.23 -20.36
CA LEU A 339 -8.33 -2.17 -19.77
C LEU A 339 -8.42 -0.87 -20.58
N GLU A 340 -8.27 -0.95 -21.91
CA GLU A 340 -8.34 0.23 -22.78
C GLU A 340 -9.74 0.88 -22.74
N ASP A 341 -10.79 0.07 -22.63
CA ASP A 341 -12.18 0.53 -22.51
C ASP A 341 -12.46 1.13 -21.13
N ALA A 342 -12.02 0.49 -20.04
CA ALA A 342 -12.19 0.95 -18.66
C ALA A 342 -11.49 2.28 -18.39
N MET A 343 -10.34 2.52 -19.04
CA MET A 343 -9.68 3.83 -18.98
C MET A 343 -10.52 4.95 -19.61
N LYS A 344 -11.70 4.63 -20.21
CA LYS A 344 -12.61 5.55 -20.91
C LYS A 344 -11.87 6.48 -21.85
N LEU A 345 -10.77 5.97 -22.37
CA LEU A 345 -9.92 6.71 -23.26
C LEU A 345 -10.54 6.88 -24.66
N GLY A 346 -11.70 6.22 -24.87
CA GLY A 346 -12.63 6.40 -25.97
C GLY A 346 -13.94 7.12 -25.63
N SER A 347 -14.15 7.69 -24.42
CA SER A 347 -15.23 8.70 -24.25
C SER A 347 -14.81 10.08 -24.80
N VAL A 348 -13.61 10.14 -25.36
CA VAL A 348 -13.23 11.07 -26.41
C VAL A 348 -13.61 10.44 -27.79
N ILE A 349 -14.87 9.97 -27.97
CA ILE A 349 -15.55 9.68 -29.26
C ILE A 349 -16.88 10.40 -29.35
#